data_AF-A0A929TT69-F1
#
_entry.id   AF-A0A929TT69-F1
#
_cell.length_a   1.000
_cell.length_b   1.000
_cell.length_c   1.000
_cell.angle_alpha   90.00
_cell.angle_beta   90.00
_cell.angle_gamma   90.00
#
_symmetry.space_group_name_H-M   'P 1'
#
loop_
_entity.id
_entity.type
_entity.pdbx_description
1 polymer ?
#
loop_
_entity_poly.entity_id
_entity_poly.type
_entity_poly.pdbx_seq_one_letter_code
_entity_poly.pdbx_strand_id
1 'polypeptide(L)'
;MAEASTQATENVSENKTFTQAEVDSIVGERLARERQKYPDYEELKTKAAEYDKAQEANKTELQKTQEANAKLQAKLEGMEKEKKLLDTRSKVAKEKGIPSDLLTGEDEDTCKAQADAILKFAKGPKYPSVKETKHETNQNATSNANH
;
A
#
# COMPACT_ATOMS: atom_id res chain seq x y z
N MET A 1 31.62 -5.45 -100.73
CA MET A 1 31.71 -6.77 -100.08
C MET A 1 33.17 -7.09 -99.87
N ALA A 2 33.64 -7.08 -98.63
CA ALA A 2 34.82 -7.79 -98.17
C ALA A 2 34.69 -7.89 -96.64
N GLU A 3 34.44 -9.10 -96.18
CA GLU A 3 34.25 -9.50 -94.78
C GLU A 3 35.60 -9.49 -94.05
N ALA A 4 35.61 -9.08 -92.78
CA ALA A 4 36.76 -9.27 -91.90
C ALA A 4 36.29 -9.70 -90.50
N SER A 5 36.18 -11.02 -90.38
CA SER A 5 36.40 -11.91 -89.24
C SER A 5 36.50 -11.29 -87.83
N THR A 6 35.51 -11.67 -87.02
CA THR A 6 35.50 -11.79 -85.56
C THR A 6 36.82 -12.34 -85.00
N GLN A 7 37.37 -11.71 -83.97
CA GLN A 7 38.21 -12.36 -82.95
C GLN A 7 37.51 -12.21 -81.60
N ALA A 8 36.88 -13.30 -81.15
CA ALA A 8 36.45 -13.46 -79.78
C ALA A 8 37.70 -13.77 -78.94
N THR A 9 38.07 -12.84 -78.07
CA THR A 9 39.07 -13.08 -77.04
C THR A 9 38.45 -13.95 -75.94
N GLU A 10 38.71 -15.25 -76.01
CA GLU A 10 38.46 -16.18 -74.91
C GLU A 10 39.36 -15.80 -73.72
N ASN A 11 38.83 -15.03 -72.78
CA ASN A 11 39.41 -14.88 -71.44
C ASN A 11 39.14 -16.18 -70.68
N VAL A 12 40.05 -17.15 -70.81
CA VAL A 12 40.15 -18.27 -69.87
C VAL A 12 40.56 -17.68 -68.53
N SER A 13 39.57 -17.39 -67.69
CA SER A 13 39.76 -16.99 -66.30
C SER A 13 40.43 -18.16 -65.58
N GLU A 14 41.75 -18.10 -65.41
CA GLU A 14 42.48 -18.96 -64.49
C GLU A 14 41.80 -18.90 -63.11
N ASN A 15 41.22 -20.02 -62.66
CA ASN A 15 40.65 -20.13 -61.33
C ASN A 15 41.78 -20.01 -60.31
N LYS A 16 41.97 -18.81 -59.77
CA LYS A 16 42.90 -18.53 -58.67
C LYS A 16 42.40 -19.27 -57.41
N THR A 17 43.18 -20.21 -56.93
CA THR A 17 42.96 -20.87 -55.63
C THR A 17 43.58 -20.04 -54.52
N PHE A 18 42.80 -19.65 -53.52
CA PHE A 18 43.29 -18.93 -52.35
C PHE A 18 43.71 -19.90 -51.26
N THR A 19 44.72 -19.53 -50.49
CA THR A 19 45.08 -20.21 -49.25
C THR A 19 44.12 -19.84 -48.12
N GLN A 20 43.95 -20.71 -47.13
CA GLN A 20 43.08 -20.42 -45.98
C GLN A 20 43.51 -19.14 -45.23
N ALA A 21 44.83 -18.91 -45.13
CA ALA A 21 45.37 -17.71 -44.50
C ALA A 21 45.01 -16.43 -45.26
N GLU A 22 44.99 -16.46 -46.59
CA GLU A 22 44.55 -15.32 -47.41
C GLU A 22 43.05 -15.07 -47.24
N VAL A 23 42.24 -16.13 -47.16
CA VAL A 23 40.80 -16.02 -46.90
C VAL A 23 40.55 -15.42 -45.51
N ASP A 24 41.23 -15.91 -44.48
CA ASP A 24 41.09 -15.42 -43.10
C ASP A 24 41.52 -13.94 -42.99
N SER A 25 42.57 -13.54 -43.71
CA SER A 25 43.05 -12.16 -43.77
C SER A 25 42.04 -11.23 -44.45
N ILE A 26 41.51 -11.64 -45.62
CA ILE A 26 40.50 -10.87 -46.36
C ILE A 26 39.20 -10.72 -45.54
N VAL A 27 38.78 -11.78 -44.85
CA VAL A 27 37.61 -11.75 -43.96
C VAL A 27 37.85 -10.82 -42.77
N GLY A 28 39.02 -10.89 -42.15
CA GLY A 28 39.42 -10.01 -41.05
C GLY A 28 39.41 -8.53 -41.44
N GLU A 29 40.01 -8.18 -42.59
CA GLU A 29 40.02 -6.81 -43.10
C GLU A 29 38.62 -6.27 -43.43
N ARG A 30 37.77 -7.12 -44.00
CA ARG A 30 36.40 -6.73 -44.36
C ARG A 30 35.56 -6.51 -43.11
N LEU A 31 35.70 -7.38 -42.11
CA LEU A 31 35.04 -7.24 -40.81
C LEU A 31 35.51 -6.00 -40.06
N ALA A 32 36.82 -5.70 -40.10
CA ALA A 32 37.38 -4.49 -39.50
C ALA A 32 36.82 -3.22 -40.15
N ARG A 33 36.73 -3.18 -41.49
CA ARG A 33 36.10 -2.06 -42.23
C ARG A 33 34.61 -1.91 -41.92
N GLU A 34 33.87 -3.01 -41.77
CA GLU A 34 32.46 -2.95 -41.35
C GLU A 34 32.30 -2.43 -39.92
N ARG A 35 33.14 -2.89 -38.97
CA ARG A 35 33.14 -2.40 -37.58
C ARG A 35 33.52 -0.93 -37.48
N GLN A 36 34.46 -0.47 -38.31
CA GLN A 36 34.82 0.94 -38.41
C GLN A 36 33.72 1.83 -39.02
N LYS A 37 32.77 1.24 -39.76
CA LYS A 37 31.68 2.02 -40.38
C LYS A 37 30.67 2.51 -39.35
N TYR A 38 30.56 1.82 -38.21
CA TYR A 38 29.70 2.17 -37.08
C TYR A 38 30.41 1.91 -35.75
N PRO A 39 31.50 2.64 -35.45
CA PRO A 39 32.28 2.42 -34.24
C PRO A 39 31.43 2.68 -32.98
N ASP A 40 30.45 3.57 -33.11
CA ASP A 40 29.55 4.01 -32.05
C ASP A 40 28.42 3.01 -31.78
N TYR A 41 28.24 1.98 -32.62
CA TYR A 41 27.10 1.06 -32.52
C TYR A 41 27.14 0.21 -31.26
N GLU A 42 28.31 -0.34 -30.91
CA GLU A 42 28.47 -1.11 -29.68
C GLU A 42 28.29 -0.23 -28.44
N GLU A 43 28.75 1.03 -28.50
CA GLU A 43 28.58 1.98 -27.41
C GLU A 43 27.11 2.41 -27.24
N LEU A 44 26.40 2.67 -28.34
CA LEU A 44 24.97 2.98 -28.35
C LEU A 44 24.14 1.79 -27.87
N LYS A 45 24.48 0.58 -28.30
CA LYS A 45 23.82 -0.66 -27.86
C LYS A 45 24.03 -0.89 -26.36
N THR A 46 25.23 -0.63 -25.86
CA THR A 46 25.54 -0.74 -24.43
C THR A 46 24.77 0.32 -23.62
N LYS A 47 24.79 1.59 -24.05
CA LYS A 47 24.02 2.67 -23.41
C LYS A 47 22.52 2.41 -23.40
N ALA A 48 21.95 1.89 -24.50
CA ALA A 48 20.55 1.52 -24.56
C ALA A 48 20.22 0.41 -23.53
N ALA A 49 21.04 -0.64 -23.48
CA ALA A 49 20.86 -1.72 -22.51
C ALA A 49 21.01 -1.25 -21.05
N GLU A 50 21.94 -0.33 -20.76
CA GLU A 50 22.09 0.28 -19.44
C GLU A 50 20.91 1.20 -19.09
N TYR A 51 20.42 1.98 -20.05
CA TYR A 51 19.26 2.85 -19.87
C TYR A 51 18.00 2.05 -19.56
N ASP A 52 17.75 0.97 -20.31
CA ASP A 52 16.60 0.09 -20.08
C ASP A 52 16.68 -0.55 -18.69
N LYS A 53 17.85 -1.06 -18.28
CA LYS A 53 18.08 -1.57 -16.93
C LYS A 53 17.84 -0.52 -15.85
N ALA A 54 18.32 0.71 -16.05
CA ALA A 54 18.13 1.80 -15.10
C ALA A 54 16.66 2.23 -15.00
N GLN A 55 15.92 2.25 -16.12
CA GLN A 55 14.49 2.52 -16.16
C GLN A 55 13.70 1.45 -15.40
N GLU A 56 14.00 0.16 -15.62
CA GLU A 56 13.33 -0.94 -14.92
C GLU A 56 13.62 -0.91 -13.40
N ALA A 57 14.87 -0.63 -13.01
CA ALA A 57 15.26 -0.48 -11.61
C ALA A 57 14.52 0.69 -10.94
N ASN A 58 14.52 1.87 -11.56
CA ASN A 58 13.82 3.05 -11.06
C ASN A 58 12.31 2.82 -10.96
N LYS A 59 11.70 2.19 -11.95
CA LYS A 59 10.26 1.87 -11.93
C LYS A 59 9.92 0.95 -10.76
N THR A 60 10.76 -0.05 -10.50
CA THR A 60 10.58 -0.98 -9.39
C THR A 60 10.72 -0.28 -8.03
N GLU A 61 11.71 0.60 -7.89
CA GLU A 61 11.93 1.35 -6.65
C GLU A 61 10.82 2.38 -6.40
N LEU A 62 10.34 3.05 -7.45
CA LEU A 62 9.21 3.96 -7.39
C LEU A 62 7.94 3.24 -6.95
N GLN A 63 7.65 2.07 -7.52
CA GLN A 63 6.49 1.26 -7.13
C GLN A 63 6.58 0.84 -5.66
N LYS A 64 7.73 0.32 -5.21
CA LYS A 64 7.94 -0.03 -3.79
C LYS A 64 7.74 1.16 -2.86
N THR A 65 8.23 2.34 -3.25
CA THR A 65 8.10 3.57 -2.46
C THR A 65 6.66 4.07 -2.43
N GLN A 66 5.94 4.00 -3.56
CA GLN A 66 4.52 4.34 -3.63
C GLN A 66 3.68 3.40 -2.76
N GLU A 67 3.92 2.09 -2.80
CA GLU A 67 3.25 1.13 -1.93
C GLU A 67 3.53 1.37 -0.45
N ALA A 68 4.79 1.68 -0.10
CA ALA A 68 5.17 2.02 1.27
C ALA A 68 4.47 3.30 1.74
N ASN A 69 4.44 4.34 0.91
CA ASN A 69 3.74 5.59 1.21
C ASN A 69 2.23 5.38 1.35
N ALA A 70 1.60 4.60 0.46
CA ALA A 70 0.17 4.30 0.54
C ALA A 70 -0.17 3.53 1.84
N LYS A 71 0.67 2.56 2.23
CA LYS A 71 0.50 1.85 3.51
C LYS A 71 0.64 2.78 4.71
N LEU A 72 1.62 3.68 4.70
CA LEU A 72 1.82 4.66 5.76
C LEU A 72 0.65 5.66 5.84
N GLN A 73 0.15 6.15 4.71
CA GLN A 73 -1.02 7.01 4.64
C GLN A 73 -2.26 6.31 5.19
N ALA A 74 -2.54 5.08 4.75
CA ALA A 74 -3.67 4.30 5.25
C ALA A 74 -3.58 4.08 6.77
N LYS A 75 -2.37 3.84 7.31
CA LYS A 75 -2.17 3.70 8.76
C LYS A 75 -2.40 5.01 9.50
N LEU A 76 -1.93 6.15 8.97
CA LEU A 76 -2.16 7.46 9.54
C LEU A 76 -3.65 7.83 9.55
N GLU A 77 -4.34 7.63 8.42
CA GLU A 77 -5.78 7.85 8.33
C GLU A 77 -6.57 6.96 9.30
N GLY A 78 -6.16 5.68 9.46
CA GLY A 78 -6.74 4.77 10.44
C GLY A 78 -6.59 5.29 11.87
N MET A 79 -5.37 5.68 12.26
CA MET A 79 -5.11 6.24 13.60
C MET A 79 -5.83 7.58 13.82
N GLU A 80 -5.92 8.45 12.82
CA GLU A 80 -6.65 9.70 12.93
C GLU A 80 -8.15 9.49 13.09
N LYS A 81 -8.73 8.53 12.34
CA LYS A 81 -10.14 8.14 12.50
C LYS A 81 -10.39 7.58 13.91
N GLU A 82 -9.52 6.69 14.38
CA GLU A 82 -9.62 6.13 15.72
C GLU A 82 -9.51 7.20 16.81
N LYS A 83 -8.57 8.14 16.67
CA LYS A 83 -8.42 9.26 17.61
C LYS A 83 -9.65 10.16 17.62
N LYS A 84 -10.18 10.54 16.45
CA LYS A 84 -11.43 11.31 16.35
C LYS A 84 -12.58 10.56 17.01
N LEU A 85 -12.64 9.25 16.82
CA LEU A 85 -13.67 8.41 17.42
C LEU A 85 -13.59 8.39 18.95
N LEU A 86 -12.39 8.20 19.50
CA LEU A 86 -12.14 8.27 20.95
C LEU A 86 -12.49 9.64 21.51
N ASP A 87 -12.13 10.72 20.83
CA ASP A 87 -12.49 12.09 21.23
C ASP A 87 -14.01 12.29 21.25
N THR A 88 -14.72 11.83 20.22
CA THR A 88 -16.19 11.88 20.15
C THR A 88 -16.83 11.06 21.27
N ARG A 89 -16.38 9.82 21.51
CA ARG A 89 -16.83 8.98 22.63
C ARG A 89 -16.63 9.67 23.96
N SER A 90 -15.44 10.24 24.19
CA SER A 90 -15.11 10.96 25.43
C SER A 90 -16.01 12.18 25.64
N LYS A 91 -16.31 12.95 24.57
CA LYS A 91 -17.24 14.09 24.64
C LYS A 91 -18.66 13.65 25.00
N VAL A 92 -19.22 12.67 24.29
CA VAL A 92 -20.58 12.16 24.56
C VAL A 92 -20.68 11.58 25.97
N ALA A 93 -19.66 10.85 26.41
CA ALA A 93 -19.56 10.32 27.77
C ALA A 93 -19.62 11.42 28.83
N LYS A 94 -18.80 12.48 28.66
CA LYS A 94 -18.79 13.64 29.57
C LYS A 94 -20.12 14.38 29.59
N GLU A 95 -20.72 14.63 28.44
CA GLU A 95 -22.01 15.33 28.34
C GLU A 95 -23.15 14.56 29.01
N LYS A 96 -23.14 13.23 28.89
CA LYS A 96 -24.20 12.36 29.41
C LYS A 96 -23.91 11.84 30.82
N GLY A 97 -22.73 12.11 31.36
CA GLY A 97 -22.33 11.71 32.71
C GLY A 97 -22.14 10.20 32.88
N ILE A 98 -21.71 9.51 31.82
CA ILE A 98 -21.47 8.06 31.82
C ILE A 98 -19.99 7.76 31.49
N PRO A 99 -19.42 6.64 31.96
CA PRO A 99 -18.05 6.26 31.61
C PRO A 99 -17.89 6.04 30.10
N SER A 100 -16.83 6.60 29.52
CA SER A 100 -16.51 6.42 28.09
C SER A 100 -16.24 4.97 27.71
N ASP A 101 -15.78 4.16 28.66
CA ASP A 101 -15.53 2.72 28.47
C ASP A 101 -16.81 1.93 28.15
N LEU A 102 -17.98 2.48 28.49
CA LEU A 102 -19.27 1.89 28.17
C LEU A 102 -19.82 2.33 26.80
N LEU A 103 -19.12 3.22 26.08
CA LEU A 103 -19.50 3.68 24.75
C LEU A 103 -18.64 2.99 23.68
N THR A 104 -19.29 2.19 22.85
CA THR A 104 -18.65 1.41 21.77
C THR A 104 -19.08 1.86 20.38
N GLY A 105 -19.94 2.89 20.29
CA GLY A 105 -20.41 3.43 19.01
C GLY A 105 -19.27 3.89 18.10
N GLU A 106 -19.40 3.63 16.80
CA GLU A 106 -18.44 4.02 15.76
C GLU A 106 -18.66 5.46 15.24
N ASP A 107 -19.73 6.11 15.70
CA ASP A 107 -20.13 7.44 15.30
C ASP A 107 -20.75 8.21 16.47
N GLU A 108 -20.89 9.53 16.33
CA GLU A 108 -21.49 10.38 17.36
C GLU A 108 -22.92 10.00 17.69
N ASP A 109 -23.73 9.65 16.68
CA ASP A 109 -25.13 9.28 16.86
C ASP A 109 -25.29 7.94 17.58
N THR A 110 -24.45 6.94 17.24
CA THR A 110 -24.47 5.63 17.91
C THR A 110 -23.99 5.74 19.35
N CYS A 111 -22.99 6.58 19.61
CA CYS A 111 -22.54 6.90 20.98
C CYS A 111 -23.65 7.57 21.80
N LYS A 112 -24.38 8.53 21.23
CA LYS A 112 -25.50 9.21 21.92
C LYS A 112 -26.65 8.26 22.22
N ALA A 113 -27.05 7.43 21.26
CA ALA A 113 -28.11 6.45 21.44
C ALA A 113 -27.74 5.43 22.54
N GLN A 114 -26.51 4.93 22.53
CA GLN A 114 -25.99 4.04 23.57
C GLN A 114 -25.95 4.74 24.93
N ALA A 115 -25.52 6.00 24.96
CA ALA A 115 -25.50 6.79 26.19
C ALA A 115 -26.90 6.97 26.80
N ASP A 116 -27.89 7.29 25.96
CA ASP A 116 -29.27 7.47 26.37
C ASP A 116 -29.91 6.16 26.83
N ALA A 117 -29.57 5.03 26.19
CA ALA A 117 -30.00 3.70 26.62
C ALA A 117 -29.43 3.33 28.00
N ILE A 118 -28.14 3.59 28.23
CA ILE A 118 -27.48 3.37 29.53
C ILE A 118 -28.13 4.26 30.61
N LEU A 119 -28.38 5.54 30.31
CA LEU A 119 -29.05 6.44 31.24
C LEU A 119 -30.47 6.00 31.58
N LYS A 120 -31.23 5.53 30.58
CA LYS A 120 -32.58 5.01 30.78
C LYS A 120 -32.56 3.77 31.68
N PHE A 121 -31.60 2.87 31.46
CA PHE A 121 -31.41 1.69 32.28
C PHE A 121 -31.00 2.07 33.71
N ALA A 122 -30.02 2.96 33.88
CA ALA A 122 -29.53 3.41 35.18
C ALA A 122 -30.59 4.14 36.01
N LYS A 123 -31.52 4.85 35.36
CA LYS A 123 -32.62 5.56 36.06
C LYS A 123 -33.69 4.62 36.63
N GLY A 124 -33.84 3.40 36.08
CA GLY A 124 -34.73 2.34 36.56
C GLY A 124 -36.20 2.75 36.80
N PRO A 125 -37.11 1.81 37.09
CA PRO A 125 -38.38 2.16 37.71
C PRO A 125 -38.10 2.64 39.14
N LYS A 126 -38.66 3.80 39.53
CA LYS A 126 -38.70 4.19 40.96
C LYS A 126 -39.49 3.11 41.70
N TYR A 127 -38.80 2.29 42.49
CA TYR A 127 -39.45 1.37 43.41
C TYR A 127 -40.38 2.18 44.33
N PRO A 128 -41.64 1.78 44.52
CA PRO A 128 -42.52 2.48 45.44
C PRO A 128 -41.94 2.38 46.84
N SER A 129 -41.65 3.53 47.45
CA SER A 129 -41.23 3.59 48.84
C SER A 129 -42.31 2.94 49.71
N VAL A 130 -42.00 1.81 50.34
CA VAL A 130 -42.88 1.22 51.35
C VAL A 130 -42.97 2.23 52.48
N LYS A 131 -44.19 2.74 52.73
CA LYS A 131 -44.45 3.65 53.86
C LYS A 131 -44.05 2.91 55.13
N GLU A 132 -43.11 3.46 55.90
CA GLU A 132 -42.78 2.98 57.23
C GLU A 132 -44.07 2.91 58.05
N THR A 133 -44.53 1.69 58.31
CA THR A 133 -45.61 1.45 59.26
C THR A 133 -45.00 1.70 60.64
N LYS A 134 -45.37 2.83 61.25
CA LYS A 134 -45.06 3.10 62.66
C LYS A 134 -45.62 1.95 63.48
N HIS A 135 -44.74 1.07 63.96
CA HIS A 135 -45.12 0.10 64.98
C HIS A 135 -45.28 0.89 66.29
N GLU A 136 -46.50 1.32 66.59
CA GLU A 136 -46.86 1.85 67.90
C GLU A 136 -46.75 0.70 68.91
N THR A 137 -45.59 0.58 69.57
CA THR A 137 -45.44 -0.28 70.73
C THR A 137 -46.19 0.36 71.90
N ASN A 138 -47.45 0.00 72.04
CA ASN A 138 -48.22 0.22 73.26
C ASN A 138 -47.86 -0.89 74.26
N GLN A 139 -47.13 -0.55 75.33
CA GLN A 139 -47.07 -1.37 76.55
C GLN A 139 -47.09 -0.45 77.78
N ASN A 140 -48.28 0.02 78.12
CA ASN A 140 -48.61 0.35 79.50
C ASN A 140 -49.18 -0.92 80.15
N ALA A 141 -48.39 -1.60 80.99
CA ALA A 141 -48.82 -2.32 82.20
C ALA A 141 -47.71 -3.25 82.70
N THR A 142 -47.07 -2.88 83.81
CA THR A 142 -47.26 -3.57 85.10
C THR A 142 -46.58 -2.74 86.19
N SER A 143 -47.40 -2.13 87.04
CA SER A 143 -47.05 -1.96 88.46
C SER A 143 -46.67 -3.34 89.02
N ASN A 144 -45.67 -3.42 89.90
CA ASN A 144 -45.82 -3.85 91.29
C ASN A 144 -44.48 -4.23 91.96
N ALA A 145 -44.31 -3.74 93.20
CA ALA A 145 -43.62 -4.35 94.35
C ALA A 145 -42.08 -4.42 94.44
N ASN A 146 -41.55 -3.53 95.30
CA ASN A 146 -40.90 -3.83 96.59
C ASN A 146 -39.66 -4.76 96.63
N HIS A 147 -38.47 -4.18 96.84
CA HIS A 147 -37.75 -4.11 98.13
C HIS A 147 -36.49 -3.25 98.00
#